data_AF-A0A1L7I5K5-F1
#
_entry.id   AF-A0A1L7I5K5-F1
#
_cell.length_a   1.000
_cell.length_b   1.000
_cell.length_c   1.000
_cell.angle_alpha   90.00
_cell.angle_beta   90.00
_cell.angle_gamma   90.00
#
_symmetry.space_group_name_H-M   'P 1'
#
loop_
_entity.id
_entity.type
_entity.pdbx_description
1 polymer ?
#
loop_
_entity_poly.entity_id
_entity_poly.type
_entity_poly.pdbx_seq_one_letter_code
_entity_poly.pdbx_strand_id
1 'polypeptide(L)'
;MKSKFIYLLGLSVLMACNDHKKNDVEAEDQNLSEKNSVTAQTYAELSIKEGGAWNGRKYEGGEFKNVDTLTLPASHTDHSYFIRYEGPGWENKNIGYRLYLDWRNAIDIFGKKVDTMVLQDVGQDNFDSYHESAPWGQDILKAGKSLGIGGYGRFVGDSVAHFRSVEKTFAEVANEEEGSTVNIVYSGWKTGDKTIDLDAELAIYPEDRYTKVTLSPSEAVEGLTTGIVKFEDVALIQNDSISGDWAYIASYGTQTLVNDTDKLGMAILYKKSEVEKIQDGPYDHLVIFQNTAEPKTYYLLGAWDGEKEGITSREDFVSSLNELVTKLNDGKLNP
;
A
#
# COMPACT_ATOMS: atom_id res chain seq x y z
N MET A 1 70.71 -55.22 -39.48
CA MET A 1 71.83 -54.29 -39.18
C MET A 1 71.46 -53.40 -38.00
N LYS A 2 72.06 -53.70 -36.82
CA LYS A 2 72.56 -52.80 -35.74
C LYS A 2 71.83 -51.46 -35.50
N SER A 3 71.36 -51.04 -34.32
CA SER A 3 71.92 -51.02 -32.93
C SER A 3 70.77 -50.57 -31.98
N LYS A 4 70.43 -51.19 -30.83
CA LYS A 4 71.03 -51.23 -29.47
C LYS A 4 71.01 -49.91 -28.64
N PHE A 5 70.49 -50.06 -27.40
CA PHE A 5 70.72 -49.33 -26.10
C PHE A 5 69.93 -48.03 -25.81
N ILE A 6 69.05 -47.92 -24.78
CA ILE A 6 69.11 -47.94 -23.28
C ILE A 6 69.56 -46.59 -22.64
N TYR A 7 68.85 -46.20 -21.56
CA TYR A 7 69.11 -45.24 -20.44
C TYR A 7 68.49 -43.83 -20.62
N LEU A 8 68.02 -43.07 -19.63
CA LEU A 8 67.63 -43.19 -18.20
C LEU A 8 67.33 -41.75 -17.72
N LEU A 9 66.47 -41.61 -16.70
CA LEU A 9 66.31 -40.51 -15.71
C LEU A 9 66.74 -39.07 -16.04
N GLY A 10 65.84 -38.14 -15.70
CA GLY A 10 66.19 -36.78 -15.33
C GLY A 10 64.98 -35.96 -14.86
N LEU A 11 64.74 -35.97 -13.56
CA LEU A 11 63.77 -35.10 -12.87
C LEU A 11 64.43 -33.74 -12.59
N SER A 12 63.83 -32.63 -12.97
CA SER A 12 64.04 -31.33 -12.32
C SER A 12 62.89 -30.35 -12.59
N VAL A 13 62.35 -29.80 -11.51
CA VAL A 13 61.36 -28.74 -11.43
C VAL A 13 62.13 -27.42 -11.17
N LEU A 14 61.72 -26.30 -11.78
CA LEU A 14 61.44 -25.00 -11.13
C LEU A 14 61.54 -23.79 -12.10
N MET A 15 60.48 -22.98 -12.00
CA MET A 15 60.19 -21.58 -12.36
C MET A 15 61.22 -20.71 -13.11
N ALA A 16 60.71 -19.99 -14.11
CA ALA A 16 61.04 -18.59 -14.39
C ALA A 16 59.79 -17.82 -14.89
N CYS A 17 59.49 -16.69 -14.26
CA CYS A 17 58.45 -15.71 -14.65
C CYS A 17 58.96 -14.79 -15.79
N ASN A 18 58.08 -14.29 -16.68
CA ASN A 18 57.57 -12.90 -16.62
C ASN A 18 56.60 -12.53 -17.78
N ASP A 19 55.46 -11.91 -17.39
CA ASP A 19 54.77 -10.72 -17.96
C ASP A 19 54.40 -10.61 -19.45
N HIS A 20 53.09 -10.53 -19.79
CA HIS A 20 52.20 -9.35 -19.64
C HIS A 20 51.00 -9.35 -20.64
N LYS A 21 49.84 -8.92 -20.10
CA LYS A 21 48.67 -8.24 -20.72
C LYS A 21 47.67 -9.05 -21.56
N LYS A 22 46.47 -9.23 -20.98
CA LYS A 22 45.19 -9.52 -21.64
C LYS A 22 44.54 -8.20 -22.07
N ASN A 23 43.90 -8.22 -23.24
CA ASN A 23 43.10 -7.14 -23.79
C ASN A 23 41.70 -7.13 -23.16
N ASP A 24 41.30 -5.99 -22.62
CA ASP A 24 39.92 -5.65 -22.30
C ASP A 24 39.20 -5.21 -23.58
N VAL A 25 37.97 -5.70 -23.76
CA VAL A 25 37.05 -5.23 -24.80
C VAL A 25 36.06 -4.30 -24.10
N GLU A 26 36.21 -3.00 -24.37
CA GLU A 26 35.25 -1.96 -24.02
C GLU A 26 33.95 -2.21 -24.81
N ALA A 27 32.84 -2.41 -24.08
CA ALA A 27 31.49 -2.33 -24.63
C ALA A 27 31.00 -0.89 -24.43
N GLU A 28 30.59 -0.27 -25.53
CA GLU A 28 29.98 1.06 -25.58
C GLU A 28 28.69 1.08 -24.75
N ASP A 29 28.70 1.89 -23.70
CA ASP A 29 27.54 2.22 -22.87
C ASP A 29 26.75 3.34 -23.55
N GLN A 30 25.59 3.00 -24.12
CA GLN A 30 24.62 3.97 -24.62
C GLN A 30 23.41 4.05 -23.68
N ASN A 31 23.55 4.92 -22.68
CA ASN A 31 22.57 5.95 -22.31
C ASN A 31 21.08 5.65 -22.61
N LEU A 32 20.39 5.04 -21.64
CA LEU A 32 18.92 5.10 -21.51
C LEU A 32 18.55 5.29 -20.04
N SER A 33 18.07 6.52 -19.75
CA SER A 33 17.32 7.00 -18.60
C SER A 33 17.95 6.92 -17.20
N GLU A 34 18.98 7.71 -16.95
CA GLU A 34 19.10 8.38 -15.65
C GLU A 34 18.12 9.57 -15.63
N LYS A 35 16.96 9.37 -15.03
CA LYS A 35 16.05 10.46 -14.66
C LYS A 35 16.00 10.51 -13.14
N ASN A 36 16.90 11.33 -12.58
CA ASN A 36 16.89 11.86 -11.21
C ASN A 36 16.59 10.87 -10.07
N SER A 37 17.58 10.10 -9.62
CA SER A 37 17.52 9.45 -8.30
C SER A 37 17.84 10.48 -7.20
N VAL A 38 16.90 11.36 -6.91
CA VAL A 38 16.64 11.61 -5.49
C VAL A 38 16.15 10.25 -4.99
N THR A 39 16.80 9.64 -4.01
CA THR A 39 16.28 8.44 -3.35
C THR A 39 14.96 8.85 -2.69
N ALA A 40 13.87 8.74 -3.44
CA ALA A 40 12.56 9.14 -3.00
C ALA A 40 12.25 8.36 -1.72
N GLN A 41 11.97 9.08 -0.64
CA GLN A 41 11.71 8.48 0.67
C GLN A 41 10.29 7.92 0.77
N THR A 42 9.46 8.22 -0.25
CA THR A 42 8.13 7.69 -0.49
C THR A 42 8.02 7.26 -1.95
N TYR A 43 7.06 6.38 -2.23
CA TYR A 43 6.74 5.98 -3.58
C TYR A 43 5.25 5.67 -3.72
N ALA A 44 4.63 6.12 -4.80
CA ALA A 44 3.29 5.73 -5.25
C ALA A 44 3.36 5.30 -6.72
N GLU A 45 2.63 4.24 -7.05
CA GLU A 45 2.58 3.71 -8.40
C GLU A 45 1.19 3.19 -8.77
N LEU A 46 0.96 3.18 -10.08
CA LEU A 46 -0.17 2.54 -10.72
C LEU A 46 0.36 1.83 -11.96
N SER A 47 0.00 0.57 -12.13
CA SER A 47 0.58 -0.29 -13.17
C SER A 47 -0.49 -1.10 -13.86
N ILE A 48 -0.55 -1.02 -15.19
CA ILE A 48 -1.55 -1.70 -16.02
C ILE A 48 -0.87 -2.64 -17.01
N LYS A 49 -1.58 -3.70 -17.44
CA LYS A 49 -1.09 -4.54 -18.52
C LYS A 49 -1.29 -3.90 -19.89
N GLU A 50 -0.19 -3.72 -20.63
CA GLU A 50 -0.21 -3.33 -22.04
C GLU A 50 0.07 -4.54 -22.95
N GLY A 51 -0.50 -4.55 -24.16
CA GLY A 51 -0.26 -5.61 -25.16
C GLY A 51 -1.08 -6.91 -24.98
N GLY A 52 -2.02 -6.95 -24.03
CA GLY A 52 -2.99 -8.03 -23.86
C GLY A 52 -4.35 -7.73 -24.50
N ALA A 53 -5.38 -8.48 -24.10
CA ALA A 53 -6.75 -8.27 -24.56
C ALA A 53 -7.80 -8.63 -23.51
N TRP A 54 -8.96 -7.96 -23.57
CA TRP A 54 -10.11 -8.29 -22.74
C TRP A 54 -10.84 -9.54 -23.26
N ASN A 55 -11.01 -10.53 -22.38
CA ASN A 55 -11.87 -11.69 -22.55
C ASN A 55 -12.98 -11.64 -21.48
N GLY A 56 -14.10 -11.00 -21.85
CA GLY A 56 -15.16 -10.67 -20.89
C GLY A 56 -14.64 -9.71 -19.83
N ARG A 57 -14.59 -10.17 -18.57
CA ARG A 57 -14.13 -9.38 -17.41
C ARG A 57 -12.65 -9.58 -17.07
N LYS A 58 -11.93 -10.45 -17.79
CA LYS A 58 -10.52 -10.74 -17.54
C LYS A 58 -9.66 -10.14 -18.64
N TYR A 59 -8.48 -9.65 -18.29
CA TYR A 59 -7.46 -9.18 -19.22
C TYR A 59 -6.35 -10.23 -19.33
N GLU A 60 -6.18 -10.77 -20.53
CA GLU A 60 -5.29 -11.90 -20.81
C GLU A 60 -4.07 -11.45 -21.62
N GLY A 61 -2.89 -12.00 -21.30
CA GLY A 61 -1.62 -11.60 -21.89
C GLY A 61 -1.14 -10.21 -21.45
N GLY A 62 -0.15 -9.67 -22.16
CA GLY A 62 0.46 -8.37 -21.88
C GLY A 62 1.44 -8.36 -20.72
N GLU A 63 2.13 -7.22 -20.57
CA GLU A 63 3.13 -6.96 -19.53
C GLU A 63 2.75 -5.72 -18.74
N PHE A 64 3.07 -5.72 -17.45
CA PHE A 64 2.80 -4.58 -16.59
C PHE A 64 3.70 -3.40 -16.93
N LYS A 65 3.09 -2.21 -16.94
CA LYS A 65 3.77 -0.96 -17.16
C LYS A 65 3.17 0.12 -16.29
N ASN A 66 4.05 0.89 -15.66
CA ASN A 66 3.64 1.99 -14.80
C ASN A 66 3.07 3.14 -15.63
N VAL A 67 1.98 3.71 -15.14
CA VAL A 67 1.28 4.86 -15.70
C VAL A 67 0.97 5.83 -14.57
N ASP A 68 1.00 7.13 -14.86
CA ASP A 68 0.72 8.14 -13.84
C ASP A 68 -0.80 8.33 -13.64
N THR A 69 -1.61 7.96 -14.66
CA THR A 69 -3.06 8.13 -14.62
C THR A 69 -3.80 6.96 -15.26
N LEU A 70 -5.03 6.72 -14.81
CA LEU A 70 -5.92 5.70 -15.36
C LEU A 70 -7.39 6.13 -15.23
N THR A 71 -8.13 6.11 -16.34
CA THR A 71 -9.59 6.00 -16.27
C THR A 71 -9.96 4.52 -16.35
N LEU A 72 -10.71 4.01 -15.38
CA LEU A 72 -11.09 2.60 -15.38
C LEU A 72 -11.92 2.26 -16.64
N PRO A 73 -11.57 1.21 -17.39
CA PRO A 73 -12.40 0.73 -18.48
C PRO A 73 -13.66 0.08 -17.91
N ALA A 74 -14.79 0.19 -18.62
CA ALA A 74 -16.09 -0.34 -18.18
C ALA A 74 -16.10 -1.87 -17.90
N SER A 75 -15.15 -2.61 -18.48
CA SER A 75 -14.99 -4.06 -18.24
C SER A 75 -14.29 -4.39 -16.91
N HIS A 76 -13.66 -3.40 -16.26
CA HIS A 76 -12.87 -3.61 -15.05
C HIS A 76 -13.76 -3.93 -13.83
N THR A 77 -13.31 -4.90 -13.05
CA THR A 77 -13.87 -5.35 -11.78
C THR A 77 -12.80 -6.14 -11.02
N ASP A 78 -13.12 -6.62 -9.82
CA ASP A 78 -12.30 -7.57 -9.07
C ASP A 78 -11.79 -8.73 -9.95
N HIS A 79 -10.51 -9.06 -9.76
CA HIS A 79 -9.81 -10.14 -10.48
C HIS A 79 -9.86 -10.00 -12.01
N SER A 80 -9.82 -8.75 -12.51
CA SER A 80 -9.67 -8.49 -13.95
C SER A 80 -8.26 -8.80 -14.47
N TYR A 81 -7.25 -8.92 -13.60
CA TYR A 81 -5.83 -9.07 -13.97
C TYR A 81 -5.25 -7.91 -14.81
N PHE A 82 -5.96 -6.80 -14.88
CA PHE A 82 -5.62 -5.64 -15.71
C PHE A 82 -4.66 -4.68 -14.99
N ILE A 83 -4.89 -4.45 -13.69
CA ILE A 83 -4.09 -3.55 -12.85
C ILE A 83 -3.29 -4.40 -11.86
N ARG A 84 -1.98 -4.14 -11.72
CA ARG A 84 -1.09 -4.88 -10.80
C ARG A 84 -1.64 -4.77 -9.37
N TYR A 85 -1.63 -5.89 -8.64
CA TYR A 85 -2.25 -6.05 -7.30
C TYR A 85 -3.64 -5.42 -7.14
N GLU A 86 -4.39 -5.26 -8.24
CA GLU A 86 -5.77 -4.77 -8.32
C GLU A 86 -5.99 -3.27 -8.07
N GLY A 87 -4.96 -2.42 -8.12
CA GLY A 87 -5.13 -0.97 -7.99
C GLY A 87 -3.82 -0.19 -7.85
N PRO A 88 -3.83 1.04 -7.30
CA PRO A 88 -2.62 1.78 -6.95
C PRO A 88 -2.00 1.25 -5.65
N GLY A 89 -0.67 1.35 -5.57
CA GLY A 89 0.12 1.03 -4.38
C GLY A 89 0.94 2.23 -3.96
N TRP A 90 1.17 2.40 -2.66
CA TRP A 90 2.04 3.45 -2.13
C TRP A 90 2.76 3.00 -0.87
N GLU A 91 3.96 3.53 -0.63
CA GLU A 91 4.83 3.11 0.46
C GLU A 91 5.79 4.21 0.92
N ASN A 92 6.36 3.98 2.09
CA ASN A 92 7.59 4.60 2.55
C ASN A 92 8.49 3.50 3.16
N LYS A 93 9.56 3.88 3.87
CA LYS A 93 10.50 2.91 4.45
C LYS A 93 9.86 1.97 5.49
N ASN A 94 8.76 2.36 6.13
CA ASN A 94 8.15 1.60 7.22
C ASN A 94 7.03 0.67 6.74
N ILE A 95 6.23 1.11 5.77
CA ILE A 95 4.99 0.42 5.39
C ILE A 95 4.64 0.65 3.92
N GLY A 96 3.92 -0.30 3.34
CA GLY A 96 3.25 -0.14 2.06
C GLY A 96 1.76 -0.43 2.15
N TYR A 97 1.01 0.06 1.19
CA TYR A 97 -0.43 -0.10 1.09
C TYR A 97 -0.83 -0.31 -0.37
N ARG A 98 -2.03 -0.84 -0.56
CA ARG A 98 -2.75 -0.83 -1.83
C ARG A 98 -4.20 -0.49 -1.61
N LEU A 99 -4.83 0.07 -2.63
CA LEU A 99 -6.28 0.26 -2.68
C LEU A 99 -6.85 -0.59 -3.82
N TYR A 100 -7.88 -1.39 -3.55
CA TYR A 100 -8.59 -2.09 -4.62
C TYR A 100 -9.38 -1.10 -5.46
N LEU A 101 -8.92 -0.84 -6.69
CA LEU A 101 -9.52 0.15 -7.59
C LEU A 101 -10.73 -0.45 -8.34
N ASP A 102 -11.63 -1.08 -7.58
CA ASP A 102 -12.86 -1.69 -8.05
C ASP A 102 -14.01 -1.47 -7.04
N TRP A 103 -15.09 -2.24 -7.17
CA TRP A 103 -16.27 -2.09 -6.32
C TRP A 103 -16.00 -2.29 -4.82
N ARG A 104 -14.89 -2.92 -4.42
CA ARG A 104 -14.52 -3.14 -3.02
C ARG A 104 -14.05 -1.85 -2.36
N ASN A 105 -13.18 -1.07 -3.03
CA ASN A 105 -12.56 0.13 -2.46
C ASN A 105 -12.00 -0.08 -1.03
N ALA A 106 -11.40 -1.23 -0.80
CA ALA A 106 -10.74 -1.54 0.47
C ALA A 106 -9.25 -1.23 0.37
N ILE A 107 -8.62 -0.98 1.51
CA ILE A 107 -7.17 -0.76 1.59
C ILE A 107 -6.53 -1.94 2.34
N ASP A 108 -5.55 -2.59 1.72
CA ASP A 108 -4.74 -3.63 2.36
C ASP A 108 -3.34 -3.10 2.70
N ILE A 109 -2.61 -3.86 3.52
CA ILE A 109 -1.28 -3.49 4.04
C ILE A 109 -0.24 -4.44 3.45
N PHE A 110 0.78 -3.86 2.84
CA PHE A 110 2.03 -4.55 2.58
C PHE A 110 2.96 -4.39 3.79
N GLY A 111 3.15 -5.48 4.52
CA GLY A 111 4.07 -5.54 5.65
C GLY A 111 5.50 -5.69 5.14
N LYS A 112 6.40 -4.78 5.55
CA LYS A 112 7.78 -4.71 5.06
C LYS A 112 8.78 -5.21 6.09
N LYS A 113 9.71 -6.07 5.68
CA LYS A 113 10.87 -6.53 6.46
C LYS A 113 12.14 -5.70 6.16
N VAL A 114 12.05 -4.76 5.23
CA VAL A 114 13.14 -3.91 4.74
C VAL A 114 12.71 -2.44 4.76
N ASP A 115 13.69 -1.54 4.79
CA ASP A 115 13.52 -0.08 4.81
C ASP A 115 13.67 0.58 3.41
N THR A 116 13.88 -0.21 2.37
CA THR A 116 13.95 0.26 0.97
C THR A 116 12.57 0.34 0.33
N MET A 117 12.39 1.15 -0.72
CA MET A 117 11.20 1.06 -1.58
C MET A 117 11.21 -0.28 -2.33
N VAL A 118 10.06 -0.96 -2.41
CA VAL A 118 9.93 -2.30 -2.96
C VAL A 118 8.79 -2.44 -3.97
N LEU A 119 7.78 -1.56 -3.96
CA LEU A 119 6.56 -1.74 -4.76
C LEU A 119 6.84 -1.82 -6.26
N GLN A 120 7.88 -1.15 -6.76
CA GLN A 120 8.29 -1.25 -8.16
C GLN A 120 8.58 -2.71 -8.60
N ASP A 121 8.99 -3.57 -7.66
CA ASP A 121 9.37 -4.96 -7.91
C ASP A 121 8.27 -5.97 -7.50
N VAL A 122 7.20 -5.52 -6.82
CA VAL A 122 6.16 -6.39 -6.24
C VAL A 122 5.12 -6.83 -7.27
N GLY A 123 4.79 -8.12 -7.35
CA GLY A 123 3.70 -8.60 -8.22
C GLY A 123 3.99 -8.50 -9.73
N GLN A 124 5.27 -8.42 -10.10
CA GLN A 124 5.74 -8.48 -11.49
C GLN A 124 5.66 -9.89 -12.05
N ASP A 125 5.85 -10.89 -11.19
CA ASP A 125 5.98 -12.30 -11.50
C ASP A 125 4.76 -13.08 -11.02
N ASN A 126 3.81 -13.36 -11.90
CA ASN A 126 2.52 -13.98 -11.52
C ASN A 126 1.66 -13.08 -10.63
N PHE A 127 0.41 -12.87 -11.02
CA PHE A 127 -0.46 -11.82 -10.47
C PHE A 127 -0.58 -11.83 -8.94
N ASP A 128 -0.48 -12.99 -8.30
CA ASP A 128 -0.73 -13.19 -6.87
C ASP A 128 0.56 -13.32 -6.02
N SER A 129 1.77 -13.17 -6.58
CA SER A 129 3.03 -13.47 -5.88
C SER A 129 3.26 -12.63 -4.61
N TYR A 130 2.69 -11.43 -4.56
CA TYR A 130 2.79 -10.53 -3.41
C TYR A 130 2.08 -11.05 -2.15
N HIS A 131 1.23 -12.08 -2.26
CA HIS A 131 0.65 -12.78 -1.11
C HIS A 131 1.62 -13.76 -0.44
N GLU A 132 2.70 -14.14 -1.13
CA GLU A 132 3.69 -15.10 -0.64
C GLU A 132 4.78 -14.39 0.17
N SER A 133 5.29 -15.05 1.23
CA SER A 133 6.37 -14.50 2.03
C SER A 133 7.64 -14.32 1.19
N ALA A 134 8.03 -13.06 1.00
CA ALA A 134 9.29 -12.69 0.34
C ALA A 134 10.31 -12.11 1.34
N PRO A 135 11.59 -11.95 0.93
CA PRO A 135 12.59 -11.25 1.74
C PRO A 135 12.22 -9.80 2.05
N TRP A 136 11.49 -9.12 1.16
CA TRP A 136 11.03 -7.76 1.36
C TRP A 136 9.82 -7.66 2.30
N GLY A 137 8.98 -8.70 2.38
CA GLY A 137 7.66 -8.60 2.98
C GLY A 137 6.60 -9.43 2.25
N GLN A 138 5.33 -9.07 2.44
CA GLN A 138 4.17 -9.61 1.73
C GLN A 138 2.92 -8.75 2.01
N ASP A 139 1.80 -9.04 1.35
CA ASP A 139 0.48 -8.60 1.83
C ASP A 139 0.15 -9.31 3.15
N ILE A 140 -0.18 -8.51 4.16
CA ILE A 140 -0.42 -8.97 5.53
C ILE A 140 -1.86 -8.76 5.98
N LEU A 141 -2.71 -8.08 5.22
CA LEU A 141 -4.10 -7.83 5.61
C LEU A 141 -5.06 -8.53 4.66
N LYS A 142 -6.14 -9.08 5.22
CA LYS A 142 -7.28 -9.56 4.45
C LYS A 142 -8.49 -8.68 4.72
N ALA A 143 -8.73 -7.67 3.88
CA ALA A 143 -9.95 -6.88 3.99
C ALA A 143 -11.23 -7.73 3.82
N GLY A 144 -11.26 -8.60 2.81
CA GLY A 144 -12.44 -9.42 2.53
C GLY A 144 -13.66 -8.56 2.16
N LYS A 145 -14.63 -8.44 3.08
CA LYS A 145 -15.85 -7.60 2.89
C LYS A 145 -15.81 -6.28 3.67
N SER A 146 -14.74 -6.04 4.41
CA SER A 146 -14.55 -4.81 5.18
C SER A 146 -14.02 -3.68 4.28
N LEU A 147 -13.81 -2.52 4.86
CA LEU A 147 -13.08 -1.40 4.26
C LEU A 147 -11.55 -1.59 4.30
N GLY A 148 -11.05 -2.70 4.84
CA GLY A 148 -9.62 -2.91 5.07
C GLY A 148 -9.10 -1.97 6.17
N ILE A 149 -7.94 -1.35 5.96
CA ILE A 149 -7.38 -0.32 6.84
C ILE A 149 -7.65 1.09 6.28
N GLY A 150 -8.73 1.71 6.71
CA GLY A 150 -9.02 3.09 6.34
C GLY A 150 -9.52 3.29 4.92
N GLY A 151 -9.98 2.23 4.25
CA GLY A 151 -10.87 2.39 3.10
C GLY A 151 -12.13 3.15 3.48
N TYR A 152 -12.89 3.57 2.49
CA TYR A 152 -14.04 4.46 2.68
C TYR A 152 -15.26 3.97 1.91
N GLY A 153 -16.44 4.40 2.35
CA GLY A 153 -17.73 4.02 1.78
C GLY A 153 -18.88 4.78 2.43
N ARG A 154 -20.12 4.31 2.23
CA ARG A 154 -21.29 4.85 2.92
C ARG A 154 -21.97 3.81 3.77
N PHE A 155 -22.10 4.04 5.07
CA PHE A 155 -22.91 3.24 5.96
C PHE A 155 -24.41 3.49 5.67
N VAL A 156 -25.10 2.49 5.15
CA VAL A 156 -26.52 2.56 4.76
C VAL A 156 -27.26 1.38 5.38
N GLY A 157 -28.22 1.66 6.24
CA GLY A 157 -28.92 0.62 7.00
C GLY A 157 -28.01 -0.01 8.05
N ASP A 158 -27.55 -1.24 7.80
CA ASP A 158 -26.73 -2.05 8.70
C ASP A 158 -25.35 -2.42 8.13
N SER A 159 -25.02 -1.93 6.93
CA SER A 159 -23.80 -2.31 6.23
C SER A 159 -23.19 -1.15 5.44
N VAL A 160 -21.94 -1.35 5.03
CA VAL A 160 -21.24 -0.41 4.16
C VAL A 160 -21.63 -0.66 2.70
N ALA A 161 -22.17 0.37 2.06
CA ALA A 161 -22.32 0.46 0.62
C ALA A 161 -20.98 0.89 0.00
N HIS A 162 -20.35 -0.05 -0.70
CA HIS A 162 -19.10 0.18 -1.43
C HIS A 162 -19.35 0.76 -2.85
N PHE A 163 -18.34 0.76 -3.70
CA PHE A 163 -18.30 1.43 -5.00
C PHE A 163 -18.88 0.57 -6.13
N ARG A 164 -20.02 -0.09 -5.87
CA ARG A 164 -20.67 -1.01 -6.84
C ARG A 164 -21.29 -0.32 -8.06
N SER A 165 -21.61 0.96 -7.94
CA SER A 165 -22.22 1.76 -9.00
C SER A 165 -21.55 3.12 -9.03
N VAL A 166 -20.61 3.29 -9.95
CA VAL A 166 -19.90 4.54 -10.22
C VAL A 166 -19.92 4.73 -11.73
N GLU A 167 -20.25 5.92 -12.21
CA GLU A 167 -20.29 6.19 -13.66
C GLU A 167 -18.89 6.25 -14.27
N LYS A 168 -17.96 6.87 -13.55
CA LYS A 168 -16.56 6.98 -13.95
C LYS A 168 -15.65 6.99 -12.74
N THR A 169 -14.58 6.20 -12.80
CA THR A 169 -13.48 6.26 -11.84
C THR A 169 -12.22 6.68 -12.58
N PHE A 170 -11.57 7.72 -12.07
CA PHE A 170 -10.26 8.18 -12.52
C PHE A 170 -9.27 8.09 -11.35
N ALA A 171 -8.08 7.57 -11.59
CA ALA A 171 -6.99 7.50 -10.62
C ALA A 171 -5.73 8.18 -11.18
N GLU A 172 -4.97 8.81 -10.30
CA GLU A 172 -3.71 9.47 -10.57
C GLU A 172 -2.73 9.22 -9.42
N VAL A 173 -1.45 9.03 -9.74
CA VAL A 173 -0.37 8.89 -8.76
C VAL A 173 0.69 9.96 -9.00
N ALA A 174 1.23 10.52 -7.93
CA ALA A 174 2.33 11.48 -8.01
C ALA A 174 3.38 11.20 -6.94
N ASN A 175 4.65 11.46 -7.28
CA ASN A 175 5.81 11.26 -6.42
C ASN A 175 6.57 12.58 -6.31
N GLU A 176 6.60 13.17 -5.12
CA GLU A 176 7.28 14.43 -4.83
C GLU A 176 8.31 14.25 -3.70
N GLU A 177 9.13 15.27 -3.46
CA GLU A 177 10.15 15.21 -2.40
C GLU A 177 9.52 15.15 -1.01
N GLU A 178 8.41 15.87 -0.81
CA GLU A 178 7.70 15.97 0.47
C GLU A 178 6.80 14.76 0.76
N GLY A 179 6.41 14.01 -0.28
CA GLY A 179 5.52 12.85 -0.15
C GLY A 179 5.05 12.31 -1.49
N SER A 180 4.32 11.21 -1.45
CA SER A 180 3.69 10.61 -2.62
C SER A 180 2.18 10.55 -2.42
N THR A 181 1.43 10.69 -3.51
CA THR A 181 -0.03 10.75 -3.47
C THR A 181 -0.68 9.76 -4.43
N VAL A 182 -1.85 9.28 -4.01
CA VAL A 182 -2.82 8.57 -4.84
C VAL A 182 -4.12 9.36 -4.80
N ASN A 183 -4.52 9.90 -5.95
CA ASN A 183 -5.75 10.66 -6.12
C ASN A 183 -6.77 9.82 -6.88
N ILE A 184 -8.00 9.77 -6.40
CA ILE A 184 -9.09 9.03 -7.03
C ILE A 184 -10.34 9.90 -7.09
N VAL A 185 -10.92 10.01 -8.29
CA VAL A 185 -12.16 10.74 -8.57
C VAL A 185 -13.24 9.73 -8.93
N TYR A 186 -14.29 9.67 -8.13
CA TYR A 186 -15.48 8.85 -8.37
C TYR A 186 -16.62 9.75 -8.82
N SER A 187 -16.93 9.75 -10.12
CA SER A 187 -18.08 10.49 -10.66
C SER A 187 -19.34 9.62 -10.67
N GLY A 188 -20.46 10.16 -10.21
CA GLY A 188 -21.75 9.49 -10.20
C GLY A 188 -21.80 8.27 -9.28
N TRP A 189 -21.13 8.31 -8.12
CA TRP A 189 -21.19 7.24 -7.13
C TRP A 189 -22.58 7.14 -6.51
N LYS A 190 -23.26 6.04 -6.81
CA LYS A 190 -24.65 5.80 -6.40
C LYS A 190 -24.73 4.81 -5.24
N THR A 191 -25.43 5.23 -4.20
CA THR A 191 -25.65 4.45 -2.97
C THR A 191 -27.07 4.70 -2.45
N GLY A 192 -27.92 3.67 -2.54
CA GLY A 192 -29.35 3.82 -2.28
C GLY A 192 -30.03 4.72 -3.32
N ASP A 193 -30.71 5.76 -2.85
CA ASP A 193 -31.39 6.78 -3.65
C ASP A 193 -30.52 8.03 -3.92
N LYS A 194 -29.29 8.06 -3.39
CA LYS A 194 -28.33 9.17 -3.57
C LYS A 194 -27.29 8.83 -4.63
N THR A 195 -26.90 9.85 -5.37
CA THR A 195 -25.78 9.82 -6.31
C THR A 195 -24.97 11.09 -6.08
N ILE A 196 -23.69 10.96 -5.78
CA ILE A 196 -22.76 12.08 -5.55
C ILE A 196 -21.46 11.83 -6.30
N ASP A 197 -20.63 12.86 -6.46
CA ASP A 197 -19.22 12.67 -6.76
C ASP A 197 -18.42 12.62 -5.44
N LEU A 198 -17.32 11.86 -5.44
CA LEU A 198 -16.40 11.80 -4.32
C LEU A 198 -14.97 11.85 -4.84
N ASP A 199 -14.19 12.82 -4.36
CA ASP A 199 -12.75 12.86 -4.56
C ASP A 199 -12.06 12.32 -3.30
N ALA A 200 -11.06 11.48 -3.48
CA ALA A 200 -10.24 10.90 -2.43
C ALA A 200 -8.76 11.13 -2.74
N GLU A 201 -8.06 11.77 -1.82
CA GLU A 201 -6.60 11.95 -1.85
C GLU A 201 -6.00 11.13 -0.71
N LEU A 202 -5.04 10.26 -1.03
CA LEU A 202 -4.24 9.51 -0.07
C LEU A 202 -2.78 9.98 -0.18
N ALA A 203 -2.23 10.54 0.88
CA ALA A 203 -0.86 11.07 0.92
C ALA A 203 -0.01 10.32 1.95
N ILE A 204 1.15 9.85 1.52
CA ILE A 204 2.16 9.22 2.37
C ILE A 204 3.43 10.06 2.43
N TYR A 205 4.09 10.02 3.59
CA TYR A 205 5.22 10.88 3.92
C TYR A 205 6.49 10.07 4.18
N PRO A 206 7.67 10.68 4.06
CA PRO A 206 8.95 10.00 4.23
C PRO A 206 9.13 9.25 5.55
N GLU A 207 8.49 9.75 6.60
CA GLU A 207 8.59 9.25 7.97
C GLU A 207 7.22 8.82 8.49
N ASP A 208 7.23 8.10 9.62
CA ASP A 208 6.05 7.53 10.28
C ASP A 208 5.31 6.48 9.43
N ARG A 209 4.19 5.95 9.96
CA ARG A 209 3.44 4.83 9.35
C ARG A 209 2.09 5.24 8.78
N TYR A 210 1.76 6.53 8.84
CA TYR A 210 0.44 6.99 8.49
C TYR A 210 0.33 7.38 7.01
N THR A 211 -0.88 7.22 6.49
CA THR A 211 -1.35 7.87 5.26
C THR A 211 -2.44 8.85 5.66
N LYS A 212 -2.31 10.10 5.24
CA LYS A 212 -3.38 11.09 5.37
C LYS A 212 -4.38 10.84 4.26
N VAL A 213 -5.66 10.75 4.60
CA VAL A 213 -6.74 10.64 3.63
C VAL A 213 -7.63 11.86 3.72
N THR A 214 -7.91 12.48 2.57
CA THR A 214 -8.88 13.55 2.44
C THR A 214 -10.01 13.09 1.52
N LEU A 215 -11.25 13.12 2.02
CA LEU A 215 -12.46 12.81 1.27
C LEU A 215 -13.26 14.08 1.03
N SER A 216 -13.54 14.41 -0.24
CA SER A 216 -14.27 15.61 -0.64
C SER A 216 -15.54 15.22 -1.40
N PRO A 217 -16.69 15.08 -0.71
CA PRO A 217 -17.96 14.78 -1.36
C PRO A 217 -18.53 16.03 -2.06
N SER A 218 -19.13 15.88 -3.24
CA SER A 218 -19.70 17.01 -4.00
C SER A 218 -20.92 17.66 -3.34
N GLU A 219 -21.60 16.94 -2.46
CA GLU A 219 -22.72 17.41 -1.66
C GLU A 219 -22.77 16.66 -0.32
N ALA A 220 -23.56 17.17 0.62
CA ALA A 220 -23.73 16.51 1.92
C ALA A 220 -24.40 15.14 1.73
N VAL A 221 -23.78 14.11 2.31
CA VAL A 221 -24.31 12.74 2.26
C VAL A 221 -24.23 12.05 3.62
N GLU A 222 -25.35 11.46 4.05
CA GLU A 222 -25.38 10.71 5.31
C GLU A 222 -24.58 9.41 5.20
N GLY A 223 -23.90 9.07 6.28
CA GLY A 223 -23.22 7.78 6.43
C GLY A 223 -21.87 7.68 5.74
N LEU A 224 -21.30 8.77 5.19
CA LEU A 224 -19.90 8.73 4.71
C LEU A 224 -19.01 8.22 5.85
N THR A 225 -18.21 7.18 5.59
CA THR A 225 -17.53 6.45 6.66
C THR A 225 -16.18 5.91 6.20
N THR A 226 -15.29 5.72 7.18
CA THR A 226 -14.08 4.92 7.09
C THR A 226 -14.04 3.93 8.26
N GLY A 227 -13.09 3.00 8.29
CA GLY A 227 -12.97 2.06 9.40
C GLY A 227 -11.75 1.17 9.33
N ILE A 228 -11.67 0.28 10.31
CA ILE A 228 -10.71 -0.83 10.35
C ILE A 228 -11.45 -2.16 10.40
N VAL A 229 -10.84 -3.20 9.86
CA VAL A 229 -11.38 -4.56 9.91
C VAL A 229 -11.68 -4.97 11.36
N LYS A 230 -12.85 -5.56 11.58
CA LYS A 230 -13.26 -6.16 12.85
C LYS A 230 -12.91 -7.65 12.88
N PHE A 231 -11.99 -8.03 13.76
CA PHE A 231 -11.62 -9.42 14.02
C PHE A 231 -12.26 -9.89 15.33
N GLU A 232 -12.79 -11.13 15.34
CA GLU A 232 -13.57 -11.67 16.47
C GLU A 232 -12.81 -11.63 17.81
N ASP A 233 -11.52 -11.94 17.79
CA ASP A 233 -10.67 -12.03 18.99
C ASP A 233 -9.76 -10.80 19.20
N VAL A 234 -9.98 -9.71 18.45
CA VAL A 234 -9.20 -8.47 18.60
C VAL A 234 -10.12 -7.33 19.01
N ALA A 235 -10.00 -6.92 20.27
CA ALA A 235 -10.83 -5.85 20.82
C ALA A 235 -10.51 -4.48 20.21
N LEU A 236 -11.58 -3.70 19.98
CA LEU A 236 -11.47 -2.29 19.64
C LEU A 236 -10.84 -1.50 20.79
N ILE A 237 -9.88 -0.67 20.44
CA ILE A 237 -9.26 0.34 21.28
C ILE A 237 -9.82 1.69 20.83
N GLN A 238 -10.28 2.51 21.77
CA GLN A 238 -10.72 3.87 21.49
C GLN A 238 -10.04 4.82 22.46
N ASN A 239 -9.61 5.98 21.98
CA ASN A 239 -9.13 7.05 22.84
C ASN A 239 -9.54 8.41 22.30
N ASP A 240 -10.45 9.05 23.01
CA ASP A 240 -10.90 10.42 22.82
C ASP A 240 -10.55 11.33 24.01
N SER A 241 -9.82 10.78 25.00
CA SER A 241 -9.51 11.43 26.27
C SER A 241 -8.34 12.43 26.20
N ILE A 242 -7.51 12.34 25.16
CA ILE A 242 -6.42 13.30 24.94
C ILE A 242 -7.02 14.66 24.61
N SER A 243 -6.55 15.68 25.33
CA SER A 243 -6.98 17.07 25.13
C SER A 243 -6.69 17.52 23.69
N GLY A 244 -7.66 18.20 23.08
CA GLY A 244 -7.61 18.66 21.69
C GLY A 244 -8.69 18.02 20.83
N ASP A 245 -8.57 18.24 19.53
CA ASP A 245 -9.60 17.95 18.54
C ASP A 245 -9.50 16.55 17.95
N TRP A 246 -8.37 15.86 18.12
CA TRP A 246 -8.12 14.55 17.53
C TRP A 246 -8.35 13.40 18.51
N ALA A 247 -8.86 12.29 17.98
CA ALA A 247 -9.10 11.01 18.67
C ALA A 247 -8.72 9.86 17.73
N TYR A 248 -8.74 8.62 18.23
CA TYR A 248 -8.58 7.44 17.38
C TYR A 248 -9.45 6.26 17.77
N ILE A 249 -9.72 5.43 16.76
CA ILE A 249 -10.03 4.01 16.93
C ILE A 249 -8.82 3.19 16.51
N ALA A 250 -8.59 2.05 17.14
CA ALA A 250 -7.48 1.17 16.82
C ALA A 250 -7.75 -0.30 17.20
N SER A 251 -6.97 -1.21 16.67
CA SER A 251 -6.91 -2.61 17.10
C SER A 251 -5.46 -3.08 17.13
N TYR A 252 -5.14 -4.03 18.01
CA TYR A 252 -3.80 -4.64 18.08
C TYR A 252 -3.92 -6.09 18.51
N GLY A 253 -3.43 -7.03 17.71
CA GLY A 253 -3.56 -8.45 17.99
C GLY A 253 -3.10 -9.34 16.84
N THR A 254 -3.39 -10.65 16.93
CA THR A 254 -3.22 -11.58 15.80
C THR A 254 -4.30 -11.27 14.77
N GLN A 255 -3.98 -10.40 13.82
CA GLN A 255 -4.90 -9.94 12.77
C GLN A 255 -4.20 -9.79 11.42
N THR A 256 -3.20 -10.63 11.17
CA THR A 256 -2.39 -10.68 9.96
C THR A 256 -2.61 -11.99 9.20
N LEU A 257 -2.33 -11.97 7.89
CA LEU A 257 -2.30 -13.14 7.02
C LEU A 257 -1.04 -14.00 7.18
N VAL A 258 0.00 -13.49 7.83
CA VAL A 258 1.33 -14.13 7.85
C VAL A 258 1.31 -15.45 8.64
N ASN A 259 0.89 -15.41 9.91
CA ASN A 259 0.76 -16.57 10.80
C ASN A 259 -0.10 -16.22 12.04
N ASP A 260 -0.29 -17.18 12.94
CA ASP A 260 -1.12 -17.05 14.15
C ASP A 260 -0.42 -16.36 15.35
N THR A 261 0.86 -16.06 15.22
CA THR A 261 1.69 -15.44 16.26
C THR A 261 2.05 -13.98 16.00
N ASP A 262 2.19 -13.58 14.74
CA ASP A 262 2.49 -12.21 14.37
C ASP A 262 1.34 -11.27 14.77
N LYS A 263 1.70 -10.04 15.08
CA LYS A 263 0.81 -9.00 15.56
C LYS A 263 0.80 -7.84 14.58
N LEU A 264 -0.40 -7.33 14.34
CA LEU A 264 -0.61 -6.13 13.55
C LEU A 264 -1.37 -5.13 14.41
N GLY A 265 -0.94 -3.89 14.42
CA GLY A 265 -1.70 -2.72 14.86
C GLY A 265 -2.36 -2.04 13.66
N MET A 266 -3.60 -1.60 13.82
CA MET A 266 -4.32 -0.79 12.84
C MET A 266 -4.98 0.37 13.57
N ALA A 267 -4.96 1.57 12.98
CA ALA A 267 -5.64 2.72 13.57
C ALA A 267 -6.20 3.70 12.53
N ILE A 268 -7.25 4.41 12.94
CA ILE A 268 -7.79 5.60 12.28
C ILE A 268 -7.77 6.74 13.28
N LEU A 269 -7.03 7.82 12.97
CA LEU A 269 -7.06 9.07 13.72
C LEU A 269 -7.99 10.04 12.99
N TYR A 270 -8.91 10.64 13.73
CA TYR A 270 -9.95 11.52 13.17
C TYR A 270 -10.17 12.74 14.06
N LYS A 271 -10.72 13.81 13.48
CA LYS A 271 -11.18 14.97 14.24
C LYS A 271 -12.54 14.70 14.86
N LYS A 272 -12.67 14.92 16.16
CA LYS A 272 -13.90 14.71 16.95
C LYS A 272 -15.08 15.50 16.38
N SER A 273 -14.85 16.72 15.90
CA SER A 273 -15.90 17.59 15.33
C SER A 273 -16.44 17.13 13.97
N GLU A 274 -15.70 16.29 13.25
CA GLU A 274 -16.09 15.77 11.93
C GLU A 274 -16.84 14.43 12.02
N VAL A 275 -16.91 13.81 13.20
CA VAL A 275 -17.47 12.48 13.43
C VAL A 275 -18.86 12.58 14.07
N GLU A 276 -19.81 11.85 13.50
CA GLU A 276 -21.15 11.66 14.07
C GLU A 276 -21.12 10.61 15.19
N LYS A 277 -20.53 9.44 14.89
CA LYS A 277 -20.46 8.32 15.83
C LYS A 277 -19.41 7.30 15.41
N ILE A 278 -18.96 6.53 16.40
CA ILE A 278 -18.25 5.28 16.19
C ILE A 278 -19.25 4.14 16.32
N GLN A 279 -19.24 3.21 15.36
CA GLN A 279 -20.22 2.13 15.31
C GLN A 279 -19.60 0.86 14.75
N ASP A 280 -20.01 -0.29 15.27
CA ASP A 280 -19.68 -1.57 14.64
C ASP A 280 -20.57 -1.83 13.43
N GLY A 281 -19.93 -2.15 12.30
CA GLY A 281 -20.55 -2.85 11.19
C GLY A 281 -20.40 -4.38 11.32
N PRO A 282 -20.90 -5.15 10.34
CA PRO A 282 -20.71 -6.59 10.30
C PRO A 282 -19.25 -7.03 10.16
N TYR A 283 -18.41 -6.20 9.52
CA TYR A 283 -17.01 -6.53 9.19
C TYR A 283 -16.00 -5.47 9.66
N ASP A 284 -16.47 -4.37 10.26
CA ASP A 284 -15.69 -3.17 10.49
C ASP A 284 -15.99 -2.54 11.85
N HIS A 285 -14.98 -1.91 12.44
CA HIS A 285 -15.18 -0.82 13.39
C HIS A 285 -15.16 0.49 12.60
N LEU A 286 -16.30 1.19 12.57
CA LEU A 286 -16.54 2.32 11.67
C LEU A 286 -16.46 3.66 12.39
N VAL A 287 -15.83 4.63 11.72
CA VAL A 287 -15.93 6.06 12.00
C VAL A 287 -16.93 6.64 11.00
N ILE A 288 -18.11 7.06 11.46
CA ILE A 288 -19.15 7.66 10.62
C ILE A 288 -19.03 9.18 10.72
N PHE A 289 -18.84 9.86 9.59
CA PHE A 289 -18.66 11.31 9.52
C PHE A 289 -20.00 12.05 9.54
N GLN A 290 -19.95 13.31 9.97
CA GLN A 290 -21.08 14.24 9.92
C GLN A 290 -21.57 14.46 8.49
N ASN A 291 -22.91 14.57 8.32
CA ASN A 291 -23.56 14.80 7.03
C ASN A 291 -23.36 16.24 6.53
N THR A 292 -22.23 16.50 5.89
CA THR A 292 -21.86 17.81 5.32
C THR A 292 -21.09 17.62 4.01
N ALA A 293 -21.07 18.63 3.15
CA ALA A 293 -20.21 18.64 1.95
C ALA A 293 -18.74 19.00 2.27
N GLU A 294 -18.44 19.47 3.49
CA GLU A 294 -17.07 19.84 3.87
C GLU A 294 -16.14 18.61 3.83
N PRO A 295 -14.92 18.75 3.27
CA PRO A 295 -13.95 17.68 3.24
C PRO A 295 -13.69 17.06 4.61
N LYS A 296 -13.44 15.74 4.63
CA LYS A 296 -13.10 14.97 5.84
C LYS A 296 -11.66 14.55 5.76
N THR A 297 -10.90 14.79 6.83
CA THR A 297 -9.50 14.36 6.92
C THR A 297 -9.33 13.38 8.06
N TYR A 298 -8.75 12.22 7.76
CA TYR A 298 -8.33 11.24 8.76
C TYR A 298 -6.96 10.68 8.39
N TYR A 299 -6.34 9.98 9.33
CA TYR A 299 -5.08 9.28 9.11
C TYR A 299 -5.29 7.80 9.37
N LEU A 300 -4.92 6.96 8.40
CA LEU A 300 -4.82 5.52 8.59
C LEU A 300 -3.38 5.14 8.89
N LEU A 301 -3.15 4.12 9.71
CA LEU A 301 -1.82 3.54 9.88
C LEU A 301 -1.87 2.05 10.25
N GLY A 302 -0.86 1.31 9.79
CA GLY A 302 -0.57 -0.06 10.21
C GLY A 302 0.77 -0.14 10.96
N ALA A 303 0.90 -1.11 11.86
CA ALA A 303 2.16 -1.41 12.55
C ALA A 303 2.31 -2.92 12.75
N TRP A 304 3.11 -3.57 11.89
CA TRP A 304 3.34 -5.01 11.96
C TRP A 304 4.59 -5.31 12.79
N ASP A 305 4.53 -6.30 13.67
CA ASP A 305 5.66 -6.69 14.53
C ASP A 305 6.81 -7.39 13.78
N GLY A 306 6.58 -7.81 12.53
CA GLY A 306 7.62 -8.25 11.61
C GLY A 306 8.33 -7.13 10.85
N GLU A 307 7.94 -5.87 11.07
CA GLU A 307 8.65 -4.71 10.54
C GLU A 307 10.03 -4.57 11.17
N LYS A 308 11.04 -4.24 10.35
CA LYS A 308 12.40 -4.01 10.81
C LYS A 308 12.43 -2.84 11.81
N GLU A 309 12.85 -3.13 13.05
CA GLU A 309 12.87 -2.15 14.14
C GLU A 309 11.48 -1.52 14.41
N GLY A 310 10.42 -2.29 14.16
CA GLY A 310 9.04 -1.88 14.30
C GLY A 310 8.48 -1.94 15.72
N ILE A 311 7.18 -1.67 15.82
CA ILE A 311 6.41 -1.74 17.07
C ILE A 311 6.04 -3.21 17.32
N THR A 312 6.44 -3.75 18.48
CA THR A 312 6.27 -5.18 18.80
C THR A 312 5.35 -5.45 19.99
N SER A 313 4.84 -4.40 20.66
CA SER A 313 3.92 -4.54 21.79
C SER A 313 2.68 -3.65 21.64
N ARG A 314 1.60 -4.04 22.33
CA ARG A 314 0.35 -3.26 22.37
C ARG A 314 0.58 -1.93 23.07
N GLU A 315 1.38 -1.94 24.13
CA GLU A 315 1.71 -0.76 24.94
C GLU A 315 2.47 0.27 24.11
N ASP A 316 3.49 -0.15 23.36
CA ASP A 316 4.25 0.73 22.48
C ASP A 316 3.39 1.26 21.33
N PHE A 317 2.51 0.41 20.77
CA PHE A 317 1.56 0.83 19.75
C PHE A 317 0.63 1.94 20.28
N VAL A 318 -0.01 1.71 21.42
CA VAL A 318 -0.90 2.71 22.04
C VAL A 318 -0.15 3.98 22.42
N SER A 319 1.09 3.87 22.93
CA SER A 319 1.93 5.03 23.23
C SER A 319 2.20 5.84 21.97
N SER A 320 2.57 5.19 20.87
CA SER A 320 2.83 5.86 19.58
C SER A 320 1.59 6.59 19.04
N LEU A 321 0.39 6.01 19.18
CA LEU A 321 -0.87 6.65 18.78
C LEU A 321 -1.16 7.90 19.62
N ASN A 322 -0.94 7.83 20.94
CA ASN A 322 -1.13 8.97 21.83
C ASN A 322 -0.17 10.12 21.50
N GLU A 323 1.07 9.81 21.14
CA GLU A 323 2.06 10.78 20.67
C GLU A 323 1.64 11.42 19.34
N LEU A 324 1.17 10.63 18.37
CA LEU A 324 0.66 11.13 17.09
C LEU A 324 -0.54 12.06 17.28
N VAL A 325 -1.53 11.68 18.11
CA VAL A 325 -2.66 12.55 18.43
C VAL A 325 -2.21 13.85 19.09
N THR A 326 -1.22 13.79 20.00
CA THR A 326 -0.65 15.00 20.61
C THR A 326 0.02 15.90 19.55
N LYS A 327 0.80 15.34 18.63
CA LYS A 327 1.39 16.09 17.51
C LYS A 327 0.33 16.72 16.60
N LEU A 328 -0.76 16.01 16.31
CA LEU A 328 -1.89 16.54 15.53
C LEU A 328 -2.55 17.73 16.24
N ASN A 329 -2.83 17.59 17.54
CA ASN A 329 -3.44 18.65 18.35
C ASN A 329 -2.53 19.90 18.47
N ASP A 330 -1.21 19.71 18.44
CA ASP A 330 -0.24 20.79 18.45
C ASP A 330 0.01 21.42 17.07
N GLY A 331 -0.60 20.90 15.99
CA GLY A 331 -0.32 21.33 14.61
C GLY A 331 1.11 21.04 14.15
N LYS A 332 1.76 20.03 14.75
CA LYS A 332 3.17 19.65 14.51
C LYS A 332 3.34 18.44 13.60
N LEU A 333 2.25 17.88 13.11
CA LEU A 333 2.30 16.87 12.06
C LEU A 333 2.45 17.61 10.74
N ASN A 334 3.68 17.56 10.20
CA ASN A 334 3.97 18.13 8.89
C ASN A 334 3.12 17.40 7.84
N PRO A 335 2.50 18.15 6.92
CA PRO A 335 1.67 17.62 5.85
C PRO A 335 2.50 17.10 4.69
#